data_AF-A0A329L4F5-F1
#
_entry.id   AF-A0A329L4F5-F1
#
_cell.length_a   1.000
_cell.length_b   1.000
_cell.length_c   1.000
_cell.angle_alpha   90.00
_cell.angle_beta   90.00
_cell.angle_gamma   90.00
#
_symmetry.space_group_name_H-M   'P 1'
#
loop_
_entity.id
_entity.type
_entity.pdbx_description
1 polymer ?
#
loop_
_entity_poly.entity_id
_entity_poly.type
_entity_poly.pdbx_seq_one_letter_code
_entity_poly.pdbx_strand_id
1 'polypeptide(L)'
;MEFIKTTFHNLSIILKTIEPYLNKELDPSYKALIWMEKLFADMSEIDQESDSFRYPFGIIGYKTDPFSDKKFKIKSVFEKQTHLDLVAFANKMEISFNILSCFYSESPLTSHSYNEYKPILFEGGGSYYSQSVVGYSYNKNKFYPYVRAYTESATYIYEYMMLDKGLKDDMFLPMCYLYRNGIELAMKEILFEECSLDHQKALSLLKDRKHGFLRLWNTIVGDIEKHANADTDDPTLENVQKYINQLHEIDGTSDKFRYPTDKFLKLHFKKEERFDIQIVAFFFCELGSFLDGVCMQMAYQNDIQAEYESEMRSYYK
;
A
#
# COMPACT_ATOMS: atom_id res chain seq x y z
N MET A 1 21.80 -6.02 -15.89
CA MET A 1 20.87 -6.88 -15.11
C MET A 1 21.06 -6.75 -13.60
N GLU A 2 22.18 -6.20 -13.13
CA GLU A 2 22.49 -5.95 -11.72
C GLU A 2 21.76 -4.71 -11.16
N PHE A 3 21.59 -3.65 -11.97
CA PHE A 3 20.93 -2.38 -11.57
C PHE A 3 19.62 -2.56 -10.77
N ILE A 4 18.58 -3.17 -11.34
CA ILE A 4 17.29 -3.31 -10.63
C ILE A 4 17.42 -4.14 -9.36
N LYS A 5 18.32 -5.13 -9.35
CA LYS A 5 18.57 -5.95 -8.15
C LYS A 5 19.32 -5.18 -7.07
N THR A 6 20.21 -4.27 -7.45
CA THR A 6 21.05 -3.50 -6.51
C THR A 6 20.38 -2.24 -6.02
N THR A 7 19.59 -1.57 -6.85
CA THR A 7 18.93 -0.30 -6.52
C THR A 7 17.50 -0.51 -5.99
N PHE A 8 16.82 -1.54 -6.48
CA PHE A 8 15.44 -1.91 -6.13
C PHE A 8 14.49 -0.71 -6.21
N HIS A 9 13.77 -0.37 -5.13
CA HIS A 9 12.86 0.78 -5.04
C HIS A 9 13.47 1.99 -4.32
N ASN A 10 14.77 1.95 -3.99
CA ASN A 10 15.39 3.03 -3.23
C ASN A 10 15.81 4.18 -4.16
N LEU A 11 15.03 5.27 -4.16
CA LEU A 11 15.28 6.43 -5.04
C LEU A 11 16.66 7.06 -4.83
N SER A 12 17.21 7.05 -3.61
CA SER A 12 18.55 7.58 -3.34
C SER A 12 19.63 6.73 -4.01
N ILE A 13 19.53 5.40 -3.92
CA ILE A 13 20.47 4.48 -4.56
C ILE A 13 20.31 4.53 -6.09
N ILE A 14 19.07 4.60 -6.59
CA ILE A 14 18.78 4.77 -8.01
C ILE A 14 19.46 6.02 -8.54
N LEU A 15 19.22 7.17 -7.91
CA LEU A 15 19.78 8.46 -8.36
C LEU A 15 21.31 8.43 -8.38
N LYS A 16 21.95 7.94 -7.31
CA LYS A 16 23.42 7.79 -7.26
C LYS A 16 23.98 6.90 -8.36
N THR A 17 23.22 5.87 -8.75
CA THR A 17 23.66 4.93 -9.78
C THR A 17 23.55 5.53 -11.19
N ILE A 18 22.55 6.39 -11.42
CA ILE A 18 22.36 7.05 -12.72
C ILE A 18 23.12 8.38 -12.85
N GLU A 19 23.51 9.02 -11.74
CA GLU A 19 24.19 10.32 -11.69
C GLU A 19 25.41 10.44 -12.63
N PRO A 20 26.29 9.42 -12.77
CA PRO A 20 27.42 9.51 -13.69
C PRO A 20 27.04 9.62 -15.16
N TYR A 21 25.80 9.27 -15.51
CA TYR A 21 25.26 9.32 -16.87
C TYR A 21 24.46 10.60 -17.15
N LEU A 22 24.27 11.46 -16.15
CA LEU A 22 23.56 12.73 -16.33
C LEU A 22 24.49 13.77 -16.97
N ASN A 23 23.97 14.52 -17.94
CA ASN A 23 24.72 15.62 -18.56
C ASN A 23 24.87 16.78 -17.55
N LYS A 24 26.11 17.01 -17.08
CA LYS A 24 26.44 18.01 -16.06
C LYS A 24 26.64 19.42 -16.62
N GLU A 25 26.62 19.61 -17.94
CA GLU A 25 26.86 20.92 -18.59
C GLU A 25 25.62 21.83 -18.60
N LEU A 26 24.47 21.36 -18.08
CA LEU A 26 23.29 22.17 -17.86
C LEU A 26 23.43 22.90 -16.50
N ASP A 27 24.09 24.05 -16.42
CA ASP A 27 24.48 24.75 -15.17
C ASP A 27 23.36 25.04 -14.12
N PRO A 28 22.06 25.23 -14.43
CA PRO A 28 21.01 25.26 -13.40
C PRO A 28 20.67 23.87 -12.81
N SER A 29 21.21 22.78 -13.36
CA SER A 29 20.88 21.40 -12.96
C SER A 29 21.61 20.90 -11.72
N TYR A 30 22.78 21.45 -11.37
CA TYR A 30 23.55 20.93 -10.24
C TYR A 30 22.90 21.25 -8.89
N LYS A 31 22.35 22.45 -8.71
CA LYS A 31 21.60 22.81 -7.49
C LYS A 31 20.30 22.02 -7.37
N ALA A 32 19.60 21.81 -8.47
CA ALA A 32 18.38 21.01 -8.53
C ALA A 32 18.68 19.53 -8.20
N LEU A 33 19.79 19.00 -8.71
CA LEU A 33 20.27 17.66 -8.41
C LEU A 33 20.59 17.51 -6.91
N ILE A 34 21.35 18.43 -6.32
CA ILE A 34 21.63 18.43 -4.87
C ILE A 34 20.35 18.49 -4.04
N TRP A 35 19.37 19.29 -4.47
CA TRP A 35 18.07 19.38 -3.80
C TRP A 35 17.35 18.03 -3.84
N MET A 36 17.31 17.38 -5.01
CA MET A 36 16.69 16.06 -5.19
C MET A 36 17.42 14.95 -4.44
N GLU A 37 18.75 14.96 -4.39
CA GLU A 37 19.56 14.03 -3.60
C GLU A 37 19.21 14.10 -2.11
N LYS A 38 19.06 15.31 -1.56
CA LYS A 38 18.65 15.52 -0.18
C LYS A 38 17.23 15.01 0.07
N LEU A 39 16.30 15.32 -0.83
CA LEU A 39 14.91 14.86 -0.73
C LEU A 39 14.82 13.33 -0.77
N PHE A 40 15.54 12.68 -1.68
CA PHE A 40 15.53 11.23 -1.81
C PHE A 40 16.25 10.54 -0.65
N ALA A 41 17.27 11.17 -0.06
CA ALA A 41 17.89 10.68 1.17
C ALA A 41 16.89 10.70 2.34
N ASP A 42 16.19 11.82 2.55
CA ASP A 42 15.14 11.96 3.57
C ASP A 42 14.00 10.94 3.36
N MET A 43 13.53 10.79 2.12
CA MET A 43 12.52 9.79 1.77
C MET A 43 12.98 8.35 2.04
N SER A 44 14.25 8.05 1.83
CA SER A 44 14.81 6.70 2.06
C SER A 44 14.82 6.31 3.53
N GLU A 45 14.93 7.27 4.46
CA GLU A 45 14.83 6.99 5.90
C GLU A 45 13.39 6.63 6.31
N ILE A 46 12.41 7.22 5.62
CA ILE A 46 10.98 7.04 5.90
C ILE A 46 10.43 5.77 5.24
N ASP A 47 10.88 5.48 4.02
CA ASP A 47 10.22 4.51 3.13
C ASP A 47 11.20 3.58 2.42
N GLN A 48 12.18 3.05 3.17
CA GLN A 48 13.24 2.19 2.63
C GLN A 48 12.72 0.94 1.89
N GLU A 49 11.57 0.39 2.31
CA GLU A 49 10.95 -0.80 1.70
C GLU A 49 9.68 -0.48 0.90
N SER A 50 9.36 0.80 0.69
CA SER A 50 8.08 1.23 0.10
C SER A 50 6.83 0.81 0.87
N ASP A 51 6.97 0.33 2.10
CA ASP A 51 5.89 -0.24 2.91
C ASP A 51 5.11 0.83 3.69
N SER A 52 5.74 1.97 3.98
CA SER A 52 5.19 2.99 4.88
C SER A 52 3.97 3.70 4.29
N PHE A 53 3.84 3.71 2.96
CA PHE A 53 2.66 4.23 2.27
C PHE A 53 1.57 3.18 2.07
N ARG A 54 1.94 1.90 2.04
CA ARG A 54 1.02 0.79 1.72
C ARG A 54 0.30 0.25 2.94
N TYR A 55 0.93 0.31 4.12
CA TYR A 55 0.43 -0.32 5.33
C TYR A 55 0.25 0.69 6.47
N PRO A 56 -0.75 0.50 7.34
CA PRO A 56 -0.96 1.36 8.49
C PRO A 56 0.21 1.33 9.49
N PHE A 57 1.04 0.28 9.45
CA PHE A 57 2.22 0.12 10.28
C PHE A 57 3.19 -0.96 9.75
N GLY A 58 4.45 -0.91 10.19
CA GLY A 58 5.44 -1.96 9.98
C GLY A 58 5.45 -3.02 11.09
N ILE A 59 6.07 -4.17 10.85
CA ILE A 59 6.20 -5.25 11.84
C ILE A 59 7.67 -5.64 12.02
N ILE A 60 8.20 -5.44 13.23
CA ILE A 60 9.58 -5.77 13.58
C ILE A 60 9.63 -7.00 14.49
N GLY A 61 10.59 -7.89 14.19
CA GLY A 61 10.83 -9.09 14.97
C GLY A 61 12.02 -8.87 15.89
N TYR A 62 11.94 -9.34 17.12
CA TYR A 62 13.01 -9.22 18.12
C TYR A 62 13.10 -10.48 18.97
N LYS A 63 14.25 -10.67 19.61
CA LYS A 63 14.48 -11.71 20.61
C LYS A 63 14.81 -11.04 21.93
N THR A 64 14.37 -11.62 23.05
CA THR A 64 14.74 -11.12 24.39
C THR A 64 16.13 -11.62 24.79
N ASP A 65 16.51 -12.80 24.29
CA ASP A 65 17.83 -13.39 24.42
C ASP A 65 18.08 -14.35 23.24
N PRO A 66 19.31 -14.83 22.99
CA PRO A 66 19.62 -15.66 21.83
C PRO A 66 18.79 -16.95 21.71
N PHE A 67 18.33 -17.49 22.85
CA PHE A 67 17.62 -18.77 22.94
C PHE A 67 16.09 -18.61 22.98
N SER A 68 15.58 -17.39 23.19
CA SER A 68 14.14 -17.14 23.20
C SER A 68 13.50 -17.29 21.82
N ASP A 69 12.21 -17.60 21.84
CA ASP A 69 11.35 -17.48 20.66
C ASP A 69 11.35 -16.04 20.13
N LYS A 70 11.19 -15.92 18.81
CA LYS A 70 11.10 -14.64 18.13
C LYS A 70 9.74 -14.00 18.43
N LYS A 71 9.74 -12.79 18.97
CA LYS A 71 8.55 -11.98 19.21
C LYS A 71 8.41 -10.90 18.15
N PHE A 72 7.20 -10.41 17.98
CA PHE A 72 6.87 -9.37 17.01
C PHE A 72 6.19 -8.19 17.70
N LYS A 73 6.48 -6.99 17.21
CA LYS A 73 5.79 -5.77 17.62
C LYS A 73 5.53 -4.86 16.42
N ILE A 74 4.47 -4.07 16.54
CA ILE A 74 4.13 -3.00 15.61
C ILE A 74 5.20 -1.92 15.68
N LYS A 75 5.60 -1.41 14.50
CA LYS A 75 6.42 -0.21 14.32
C LYS A 75 5.56 0.82 13.60
N SER A 76 5.14 1.87 14.32
CA SER A 76 4.44 3.00 13.72
C SER A 76 5.35 3.73 12.73
N VAL A 77 4.78 4.22 11.63
CA VAL A 77 5.48 5.09 10.66
C VAL A 77 5.75 6.46 11.28
N PHE A 78 4.76 6.99 12.02
CA PHE A 78 4.86 8.26 12.72
C PHE A 78 4.73 8.03 14.22
N GLU A 79 5.70 8.51 15.00
CA GLU A 79 5.74 8.36 16.46
C GLU A 79 4.92 9.41 17.21
N LYS A 80 4.65 10.55 16.55
CA LYS A 80 3.88 11.67 17.10
C LYS A 80 2.89 12.20 16.08
N GLN A 81 1.81 12.78 16.58
CA GLN A 81 0.86 13.48 15.74
C GLN A 81 1.57 14.57 14.93
N THR A 82 1.39 14.55 13.61
CA THR A 82 2.07 15.45 12.67
C THR A 82 1.07 15.96 11.65
N HIS A 83 1.11 17.27 11.37
CA HIS A 83 0.27 17.94 10.39
C HIS A 83 1.06 18.14 9.10
N LEU A 84 0.87 17.28 8.12
CA LEU A 84 1.59 17.27 6.86
C LEU A 84 1.00 18.28 5.88
N ASP A 85 1.83 19.16 5.34
CA ASP A 85 1.44 20.06 4.25
C ASP A 85 1.34 19.28 2.93
N LEU A 86 0.10 19.05 2.47
CA LEU A 86 -0.17 18.28 1.26
C LEU A 86 0.23 19.02 -0.02
N VAL A 87 0.16 20.35 -0.03
CA VAL A 87 0.55 21.16 -1.20
C VAL A 87 2.06 21.12 -1.36
N ALA A 88 2.80 21.31 -0.27
CA ALA A 88 4.24 21.16 -0.30
C ALA A 88 4.63 19.73 -0.72
N PHE A 89 4.00 18.70 -0.16
CA PHE A 89 4.24 17.31 -0.54
C PHE A 89 4.05 17.07 -2.05
N ALA A 90 2.90 17.46 -2.61
CA ALA A 90 2.60 17.29 -4.03
C ALA A 90 3.57 18.07 -4.93
N ASN A 91 3.83 19.34 -4.61
CA ASN A 91 4.73 20.18 -5.38
C ASN A 91 6.16 19.62 -5.40
N LYS A 92 6.64 19.04 -4.29
CA LYS A 92 7.97 18.40 -4.27
C LYS A 92 8.04 17.17 -5.19
N MET A 93 6.97 16.39 -5.29
CA MET A 93 6.90 15.25 -6.22
C MET A 93 6.91 15.72 -7.68
N GLU A 94 6.08 16.71 -8.02
CA GLU A 94 6.02 17.32 -9.35
C GLU A 94 7.35 17.96 -9.75
N ILE A 95 7.98 18.71 -8.85
CA ILE A 95 9.29 19.31 -9.06
C ILE A 95 10.34 18.23 -9.34
N SER A 96 10.36 17.16 -8.54
CA SER A 96 11.30 16.04 -8.74
C SER A 96 11.08 15.37 -10.09
N PHE A 97 9.83 15.12 -10.48
CA PHE A 97 9.49 14.55 -11.78
C PHE A 97 9.93 15.45 -12.94
N ASN A 98 9.71 16.76 -12.83
CA ASN A 98 10.14 17.72 -13.85
C ASN A 98 11.67 17.78 -13.98
N ILE A 99 12.41 17.78 -12.86
CA ILE A 99 13.88 17.72 -12.86
C ILE A 99 14.36 16.46 -13.57
N LEU A 100 13.81 15.29 -13.22
CA LEU A 100 14.16 14.01 -13.86
C LEU A 100 13.80 13.99 -15.35
N SER A 101 12.67 14.58 -15.73
CA SER A 101 12.24 14.66 -17.13
C SER A 101 13.17 15.55 -17.96
N CYS A 102 13.61 16.68 -17.42
CA CYS A 102 14.63 17.53 -18.05
C CYS A 102 15.94 16.77 -18.24
N PHE A 103 16.40 16.03 -17.23
CA PHE A 103 17.60 15.20 -17.35
C PHE A 103 17.45 14.12 -18.41
N TYR A 104 16.33 13.40 -18.43
CA TYR A 104 16.06 12.32 -19.38
C TYR A 104 15.97 12.82 -20.83
N SER A 105 15.35 13.99 -21.03
CA SER A 105 15.18 14.60 -22.35
C SER A 105 16.33 15.52 -22.78
N GLU A 106 17.40 15.61 -21.98
CA GLU A 106 18.53 16.54 -22.16
C GLU A 106 18.08 18.00 -22.40
N SER A 107 16.95 18.38 -21.80
CA SER A 107 16.34 19.70 -21.95
C SER A 107 16.73 20.62 -20.80
N PRO A 108 16.88 21.94 -21.04
CA PRO A 108 17.24 22.88 -20.00
C PRO A 108 16.14 22.97 -18.94
N LEU A 109 16.53 22.99 -17.66
CA LEU A 109 15.61 23.25 -16.57
C LEU A 109 15.21 24.73 -16.58
N THR A 110 13.95 25.01 -16.90
CA THR A 110 13.41 26.38 -17.00
C THR A 110 12.87 26.90 -15.67
N SER A 111 12.36 26.02 -14.83
CA SER A 111 11.78 26.35 -13.52
C SER A 111 12.77 26.12 -12.38
N HIS A 112 12.83 27.08 -11.46
CA HIS A 112 13.65 27.01 -10.25
C HIS A 112 12.78 26.94 -8.99
N SER A 113 11.53 26.48 -9.12
CA SER A 113 10.56 26.38 -8.02
C SER A 113 11.03 25.49 -6.88
N TYR A 114 11.99 24.59 -7.11
CA TYR A 114 12.63 23.80 -6.05
C TYR A 114 13.25 24.67 -4.94
N ASN A 115 13.64 25.92 -5.23
CA ASN A 115 14.17 26.84 -4.22
C ASN A 115 13.12 27.31 -3.20
N GLU A 116 11.83 27.14 -3.50
CA GLU A 116 10.72 27.52 -2.61
C GLU A 116 10.42 26.44 -1.56
N TYR A 117 10.94 25.22 -1.75
CA TYR A 117 10.63 24.06 -0.91
C TYR A 117 11.88 23.49 -0.25
N LYS A 118 11.74 23.05 1.01
CA LYS A 118 12.80 22.28 1.67
C LYS A 118 12.86 20.86 1.08
N PRO A 119 14.05 20.28 0.89
CA PRO A 119 14.21 18.91 0.38
C PRO A 119 13.99 17.88 1.50
N ILE A 120 12.82 17.94 2.14
CA ILE A 120 12.32 16.95 3.10
C ILE A 120 10.96 16.46 2.59
N LEU A 121 10.65 15.18 2.73
CA LEU A 121 9.43 14.60 2.21
C LEU A 121 8.21 15.17 2.92
N PHE A 122 8.21 15.04 4.24
CA PHE A 122 7.11 15.45 5.11
C PHE A 122 7.46 16.77 5.80
N GLU A 123 6.83 17.84 5.32
CA GLU A 123 6.92 19.16 5.93
C GLU A 123 5.64 19.44 6.73
N GLY A 124 5.83 20.05 7.90
CA GLY A 124 4.72 20.46 8.75
C GLY A 124 4.15 21.82 8.34
N GLY A 125 2.83 21.98 8.41
CA GLY A 125 2.17 23.28 8.18
C GLY A 125 1.06 23.22 7.14
N GLY A 126 1.03 24.21 6.24
CA GLY A 126 0.00 24.37 5.22
C GLY A 126 -1.28 25.03 5.73
N SER A 127 -2.23 25.22 4.82
CA SER A 127 -3.57 25.70 5.16
C SER A 127 -4.38 24.61 5.86
N TYR A 128 -5.40 24.98 6.64
CA TYR A 128 -6.23 24.01 7.37
C TYR A 128 -6.87 22.94 6.46
N TYR A 129 -7.28 23.32 5.25
CA TYR A 129 -7.90 22.41 4.27
C TYR A 129 -6.88 21.68 3.38
N SER A 130 -5.59 21.98 3.54
CA SER A 130 -4.51 21.44 2.73
C SER A 130 -3.52 20.62 3.56
N GLN A 131 -3.92 20.21 4.77
CA GLN A 131 -3.10 19.40 5.66
C GLN A 131 -3.69 17.99 5.83
N SER A 132 -2.82 17.00 5.99
CA SER A 132 -3.19 15.67 6.49
C SER A 132 -2.63 15.47 7.89
N VAL A 133 -3.41 14.89 8.78
CA VAL A 133 -2.96 14.61 10.16
C VAL A 133 -2.62 13.13 10.29
N VAL A 134 -1.38 12.84 10.67
CA VAL A 134 -0.84 11.49 10.82
C VAL A 134 -0.26 11.29 12.23
N GLY A 135 0.13 10.06 12.58
CA GLY A 135 0.83 9.79 13.84
C GLY A 135 -0.07 9.62 15.07
N TYR A 136 -1.32 9.22 14.86
CA TYR A 136 -2.16 8.69 15.93
C TYR A 136 -1.55 7.41 16.51
N SER A 137 -1.65 7.20 17.84
CA SER A 137 -1.32 5.92 18.47
C SER A 137 -2.13 4.77 17.84
N TYR A 138 -1.59 3.55 17.84
CA TYR A 138 -2.32 2.38 17.34
C TYR A 138 -3.61 2.15 18.17
N ASN A 139 -4.75 1.97 17.49
CA ASN A 139 -5.97 1.42 18.07
C ASN A 139 -6.51 0.29 17.16
N LYS A 140 -7.40 -0.54 17.70
CA LYS A 140 -8.27 -1.42 16.89
C LYS A 140 -9.06 -0.52 15.93
N ASN A 141 -9.27 -0.93 14.67
CA ASN A 141 -9.88 -0.15 13.57
C ASN A 141 -8.91 0.73 12.75
N LYS A 142 -7.61 0.41 12.71
CA LYS A 142 -6.65 1.18 11.88
C LYS A 142 -6.59 0.72 10.43
N PHE A 143 -7.00 -0.51 10.13
CA PHE A 143 -7.01 -1.00 8.75
C PHE A 143 -8.16 -0.39 7.94
N TYR A 144 -9.39 -0.39 8.46
CA TYR A 144 -10.58 0.06 7.74
C TYR A 144 -10.42 1.42 7.04
N PRO A 145 -9.89 2.49 7.68
CA PRO A 145 -9.67 3.76 6.98
C PRO A 145 -8.71 3.66 5.80
N TYR A 146 -7.69 2.80 5.87
CA TYR A 146 -6.77 2.56 4.76
C TYR A 146 -7.44 1.73 3.65
N VAL A 147 -8.16 0.67 4.02
CA VAL A 147 -8.95 -0.14 3.06
C VAL A 147 -9.86 0.77 2.25
N ARG A 148 -10.67 1.57 2.95
CA ARG A 148 -11.60 2.53 2.35
C ARG A 148 -10.89 3.58 1.50
N ALA A 149 -9.81 4.19 1.99
CA ALA A 149 -9.09 5.20 1.23
C ALA A 149 -8.54 4.65 -0.10
N TYR A 150 -8.00 3.43 -0.09
CA TYR A 150 -7.48 2.79 -1.30
C TYR A 150 -8.59 2.39 -2.29
N THR A 151 -9.68 1.79 -1.82
CA THR A 151 -10.79 1.37 -2.68
C THR A 151 -11.59 2.56 -3.22
N GLU A 152 -11.84 3.59 -2.42
CA GLU A 152 -12.51 4.82 -2.88
C GLU A 152 -11.64 5.59 -3.88
N SER A 153 -10.32 5.70 -3.64
CA SER A 153 -9.41 6.33 -4.61
C SER A 153 -9.41 5.60 -5.94
N ALA A 154 -9.45 4.27 -5.94
CA ALA A 154 -9.57 3.47 -7.16
C ALA A 154 -10.91 3.75 -7.88
N THR A 155 -12.02 3.85 -7.13
CA THR A 155 -13.34 4.20 -7.68
C THR A 155 -13.34 5.61 -8.30
N TYR A 156 -12.70 6.60 -7.67
CA TYR A 156 -12.57 7.93 -8.27
C TYR A 156 -11.79 7.90 -9.58
N ILE A 157 -10.70 7.12 -9.68
CA ILE A 157 -9.97 6.95 -10.93
C ILE A 157 -10.85 6.29 -12.00
N TYR A 158 -11.60 5.25 -11.63
CA TYR A 158 -12.54 4.59 -12.52
C TYR A 158 -13.58 5.57 -13.08
N GLU A 159 -14.25 6.33 -12.21
CA GLU A 159 -15.26 7.32 -12.59
C GLU A 159 -14.67 8.37 -13.53
N TYR A 160 -13.45 8.85 -13.22
CA TYR A 160 -12.76 9.83 -14.04
C TYR A 160 -12.41 9.29 -15.44
N MET A 161 -11.95 8.04 -15.55
CA MET A 161 -11.73 7.35 -16.83
C MET A 161 -13.02 7.12 -17.64
N MET A 162 -14.17 7.03 -16.99
CA MET A 162 -15.46 6.91 -17.69
C MET A 162 -15.91 8.25 -18.29
N LEU A 163 -15.50 9.36 -17.69
CA LEU A 163 -15.77 10.71 -18.20
C LEU A 163 -14.82 11.12 -19.33
N ASP A 164 -13.53 10.76 -19.25
CA ASP A 164 -12.53 11.06 -20.28
C ASP A 164 -11.90 9.79 -20.86
N LYS A 165 -12.24 9.49 -22.11
CA LYS A 165 -11.74 8.30 -22.82
C LYS A 165 -10.24 8.34 -23.07
N GLY A 166 -9.61 9.52 -23.08
CA GLY A 166 -8.16 9.67 -23.28
C GLY A 166 -7.33 9.13 -22.11
N LEU A 167 -7.91 9.03 -20.92
CA LEU A 167 -7.22 8.60 -19.70
C LEU A 167 -7.17 7.08 -19.52
N LYS A 168 -7.88 6.33 -20.37
CA LYS A 168 -8.05 4.88 -20.19
C LYS A 168 -6.72 4.14 -20.21
N ASP A 169 -5.83 4.52 -21.11
CA ASP A 169 -4.55 3.85 -21.30
C ASP A 169 -3.54 4.18 -20.18
N ASP A 170 -3.68 5.36 -19.56
CA ASP A 170 -2.75 5.83 -18.52
C ASP A 170 -3.18 5.41 -17.10
N MET A 171 -4.49 5.35 -16.84
CA MET A 171 -5.03 5.23 -15.48
C MET A 171 -5.53 3.82 -15.11
N PHE A 172 -5.65 2.91 -16.09
CA PHE A 172 -6.15 1.55 -15.84
C PHE A 172 -5.27 0.75 -14.86
N LEU A 173 -3.95 0.75 -15.05
CA LEU A 173 -3.03 0.03 -14.16
C LEU A 173 -2.97 0.65 -12.74
N PRO A 174 -2.88 1.99 -12.59
CA PRO A 174 -3.04 2.65 -11.29
C PRO A 174 -4.33 2.29 -10.56
N MET A 175 -5.48 2.29 -11.26
CA MET A 175 -6.77 1.87 -10.69
C MET A 175 -6.72 0.43 -10.16
N CYS A 176 -6.21 -0.51 -10.97
CA CYS A 176 -6.06 -1.91 -10.57
C CYS A 176 -5.16 -2.07 -9.34
N TYR A 177 -4.05 -1.33 -9.29
CA TYR A 177 -3.13 -1.35 -8.15
C TYR A 177 -3.81 -0.88 -6.86
N LEU A 178 -4.54 0.24 -6.90
CA LEU A 178 -5.23 0.78 -5.72
C LEU A 178 -6.30 -0.19 -5.20
N TYR A 179 -7.14 -0.75 -6.08
CA TYR A 179 -8.11 -1.77 -5.70
C TYR A 179 -7.43 -3.00 -5.09
N ARG A 180 -6.43 -3.56 -5.77
CA ARG A 180 -5.70 -4.75 -5.31
C ARG A 180 -5.04 -4.50 -3.94
N ASN A 181 -4.50 -3.30 -3.71
CA ASN A 181 -3.92 -2.93 -2.41
C ASN A 181 -5.00 -2.83 -1.31
N GLY A 182 -6.14 -2.20 -1.60
CA GLY A 182 -7.27 -2.13 -0.67
C GLY A 182 -7.79 -3.50 -0.25
N ILE A 183 -7.90 -4.44 -1.19
CA ILE A 183 -8.32 -5.81 -0.92
C ILE A 183 -7.27 -6.59 -0.12
N GLU A 184 -5.97 -6.41 -0.40
CA GLU A 184 -4.91 -6.98 0.44
C GLU A 184 -5.00 -6.46 1.88
N LEU A 185 -5.28 -5.16 2.06
CA LEU A 185 -5.46 -4.56 3.38
C LEU A 185 -6.71 -5.12 4.09
N ALA A 186 -7.82 -5.32 3.40
CA ALA A 186 -9.04 -5.91 3.98
C ALA A 186 -8.80 -7.34 4.48
N MET A 187 -8.09 -8.17 3.70
CA MET A 187 -7.71 -9.51 4.18
C MET A 187 -6.77 -9.46 5.38
N LYS A 188 -5.87 -8.48 5.45
CA LYS A 188 -4.97 -8.27 6.59
C LYS A 188 -5.71 -7.78 7.82
N GLU A 189 -6.73 -6.95 7.65
CA GLU A 189 -7.65 -6.52 8.69
C GLU A 189 -8.33 -7.73 9.32
N ILE A 190 -8.99 -8.56 8.50
CA ILE A 190 -9.64 -9.79 8.96
C ILE A 190 -8.64 -10.68 9.72
N LEU A 191 -7.45 -10.91 9.14
CA LEU A 191 -6.42 -11.74 9.78
C LEU A 191 -5.96 -11.21 11.14
N PHE A 192 -5.89 -9.89 11.30
CA PHE A 192 -5.26 -9.26 12.44
C PHE A 192 -6.23 -8.86 13.55
N GLU A 193 -7.39 -8.35 13.16
CA GLU A 193 -8.39 -7.79 14.06
C GLU A 193 -9.50 -8.82 14.39
N GLU A 194 -9.79 -9.76 13.48
CA GLU A 194 -11.00 -10.59 13.58
C GLU A 194 -10.78 -12.10 13.68
N CYS A 195 -9.70 -12.65 13.13
CA CYS A 195 -9.40 -14.07 13.27
C CYS A 195 -9.14 -14.46 14.73
N SER A 196 -9.42 -15.73 15.04
CA SER A 196 -9.28 -16.35 16.37
C SER A 196 -7.81 -16.63 16.79
N LEU A 197 -6.88 -15.79 16.33
CA LEU A 197 -5.44 -15.94 16.52
C LEU A 197 -4.95 -15.09 17.68
N ASP A 198 -3.94 -15.59 18.41
CA ASP A 198 -3.23 -14.75 19.36
C ASP A 198 -2.45 -13.64 18.63
N HIS A 199 -2.28 -12.51 19.30
CA HIS A 199 -1.66 -11.32 18.72
C HIS A 199 -0.25 -11.56 18.15
N GLN A 200 0.57 -12.41 18.78
CA GLN A 200 1.92 -12.69 18.28
C GLN A 200 1.87 -13.53 17.02
N LYS A 201 0.97 -14.52 16.96
CA LYS A 201 0.75 -15.34 15.78
C LYS A 201 0.22 -14.53 14.61
N ALA A 202 -0.75 -13.64 14.84
CA ALA A 202 -1.28 -12.74 13.82
C ALA A 202 -0.18 -11.82 13.24
N LEU A 203 0.63 -11.18 14.10
CA LEU A 203 1.77 -10.37 13.65
C LEU A 203 2.81 -11.18 12.86
N SER A 204 3.12 -12.40 13.30
CA SER A 204 4.03 -13.29 12.56
C SER A 204 3.49 -13.60 11.17
N LEU A 205 2.20 -13.94 11.06
CA LEU A 205 1.57 -14.29 9.80
C LEU A 205 1.51 -13.07 8.86
N LEU A 206 1.13 -11.89 9.35
CA LEU A 206 1.18 -10.65 8.57
C LEU A 206 2.57 -10.39 8.00
N LYS A 207 3.62 -10.58 8.81
CA LYS A 207 5.01 -10.38 8.39
C LYS A 207 5.46 -11.40 7.35
N ASP A 208 5.16 -12.68 7.57
CA ASP A 208 5.59 -13.77 6.68
C ASP A 208 4.80 -13.81 5.36
N ARG A 209 3.60 -13.21 5.34
CA ARG A 209 2.68 -13.20 4.20
C ARG A 209 2.58 -11.84 3.50
N LYS A 210 3.54 -10.93 3.75
CA LYS A 210 3.54 -9.51 3.31
C LYS A 210 2.88 -9.22 1.95
N HIS A 211 3.16 -10.00 0.90
CA HIS A 211 2.60 -9.78 -0.45
C HIS A 211 1.89 -11.00 -1.05
N GLY A 212 1.69 -12.07 -0.27
CA GLY A 212 1.15 -13.33 -0.78
C GLY A 212 -0.37 -13.32 -0.78
N PHE A 213 -1.01 -12.77 -1.81
CA PHE A 213 -2.46 -12.58 -1.89
C PHE A 213 -3.25 -13.88 -1.58
N LEU A 214 -2.99 -14.95 -2.33
CA LEU A 214 -3.61 -16.27 -2.10
C LEU A 214 -3.24 -16.89 -0.74
N ARG A 215 -2.02 -16.63 -0.25
CA ARG A 215 -1.59 -17.15 1.05
C ARG A 215 -2.32 -16.45 2.22
N LEU A 216 -2.64 -15.16 2.08
CA LEU A 216 -3.45 -14.43 3.05
C LEU A 216 -4.87 -15.01 3.09
N TRP A 217 -5.51 -15.15 1.94
CA TRP A 217 -6.83 -15.76 1.83
C TRP A 217 -6.89 -17.15 2.48
N ASN A 218 -5.97 -18.06 2.13
CA ASN A 218 -5.92 -19.41 2.70
C ASN A 218 -5.68 -19.41 4.22
N THR A 219 -5.20 -18.31 4.80
CA THR A 219 -5.00 -18.19 6.24
C THR A 219 -6.29 -17.76 6.95
N ILE A 220 -7.13 -16.95 6.31
CA ILE A 220 -8.35 -16.40 6.93
C ILE A 220 -9.61 -17.20 6.62
N VAL A 221 -9.68 -17.88 5.46
CA VAL A 221 -10.92 -18.50 4.95
C VAL A 221 -11.56 -19.47 5.93
N GLY A 222 -10.76 -20.27 6.64
CA GLY A 222 -11.29 -21.22 7.62
C GLY A 222 -11.89 -20.57 8.87
N ASP A 223 -11.48 -19.35 9.22
CA ASP A 223 -12.11 -18.57 10.29
C ASP A 223 -13.35 -17.83 9.77
N ILE A 224 -13.32 -17.32 8.54
CA ILE A 224 -14.50 -16.75 7.86
C ILE A 224 -15.63 -17.79 7.81
N GLU A 225 -15.31 -19.02 7.41
CA GLU A 225 -16.27 -20.12 7.28
C GLU A 225 -16.92 -20.50 8.63
N LYS A 226 -16.20 -20.39 9.75
CA LYS A 226 -16.77 -20.60 11.10
C LYS A 226 -17.76 -19.52 11.53
N HIS A 227 -17.54 -18.29 11.08
CA HIS A 227 -18.39 -17.15 11.40
C HIS A 227 -19.56 -17.01 10.41
N ALA A 228 -19.47 -17.67 9.25
CA ALA A 228 -20.50 -17.68 8.24
C ALA A 228 -21.77 -18.37 8.77
N ASN A 229 -22.90 -17.66 8.67
CA ASN A 229 -24.23 -18.21 8.93
C ASN A 229 -24.91 -18.54 7.59
N ALA A 230 -24.19 -19.25 6.72
CA ALA A 230 -24.62 -19.58 5.38
C ALA A 230 -25.16 -21.02 5.32
N ASP A 231 -26.04 -21.29 4.37
CA ASP A 231 -26.53 -22.64 4.10
C ASP A 231 -25.38 -23.55 3.65
N THR A 232 -25.49 -24.87 3.88
CA THR A 232 -24.43 -25.84 3.57
C THR A 232 -24.04 -25.85 2.08
N ASP A 233 -24.94 -25.44 1.19
CA ASP A 233 -24.73 -25.39 -0.26
C ASP A 233 -24.49 -23.96 -0.79
N ASP A 234 -24.22 -22.97 0.09
CA ASP A 234 -23.95 -21.59 -0.33
C ASP A 234 -22.63 -21.50 -1.13
N PRO A 235 -22.66 -21.09 -2.41
CA PRO A 235 -21.48 -21.09 -3.27
C PRO A 235 -20.59 -19.85 -3.08
N THR A 236 -20.91 -18.94 -2.15
CA THR A 236 -20.27 -17.63 -2.03
C THR A 236 -18.76 -17.76 -1.79
N LEU A 237 -18.32 -18.57 -0.82
CA LEU A 237 -16.90 -18.75 -0.54
C LEU A 237 -16.15 -19.41 -1.70
N GLU A 238 -16.79 -20.37 -2.39
CA GLU A 238 -16.21 -20.98 -3.60
C GLU A 238 -16.05 -19.95 -4.73
N ASN A 239 -17.02 -19.06 -4.90
CA ASN A 239 -16.97 -18.01 -5.91
C ASN A 239 -15.91 -16.96 -5.58
N VAL A 240 -15.81 -16.55 -4.31
CA VAL A 240 -14.75 -15.66 -3.83
C VAL A 240 -13.38 -16.32 -4.03
N GLN A 241 -13.22 -17.61 -3.73
CA GLN A 241 -11.97 -18.34 -3.99
C GLN A 241 -11.58 -18.29 -5.48
N LYS A 242 -12.54 -18.38 -6.42
CA LYS A 242 -12.27 -18.21 -7.85
C LYS A 242 -11.80 -16.80 -8.17
N TYR A 243 -12.36 -15.76 -7.55
CA TYR A 243 -11.91 -14.38 -7.72
C TYR A 243 -10.48 -14.20 -7.19
N ILE A 244 -10.20 -14.72 -6.00
CA ILE A 244 -8.87 -14.68 -5.39
C ILE A 244 -7.83 -15.37 -6.28
N ASN A 245 -8.16 -16.53 -6.85
CA ASN A 245 -7.26 -17.27 -7.75
C ASN A 245 -6.98 -16.48 -9.03
N GLN A 246 -8.01 -15.91 -9.68
CA GLN A 246 -7.84 -15.08 -10.87
C GLN A 246 -6.95 -13.86 -10.59
N LEU A 247 -7.19 -13.16 -9.49
CA LEU A 247 -6.36 -12.00 -9.12
C LEU A 247 -4.92 -12.42 -8.78
N HIS A 248 -4.72 -13.58 -8.14
CA HIS A 248 -3.39 -14.10 -7.85
C HIS A 248 -2.62 -14.48 -9.12
N GLU A 249 -3.29 -15.06 -10.12
CA GLU A 249 -2.70 -15.39 -11.42
C GLU A 249 -2.29 -14.13 -12.20
N ILE A 250 -3.05 -13.05 -12.08
CA ILE A 250 -2.74 -11.77 -12.71
C ILE A 250 -1.62 -11.06 -11.96
N ASP A 251 -1.79 -10.77 -10.66
CA ASP A 251 -0.87 -9.93 -9.88
C ASP A 251 -0.62 -10.47 -8.45
N GLY A 252 -0.19 -11.72 -8.37
CA GLY A 252 0.05 -12.40 -7.11
C GLY A 252 1.17 -11.81 -6.23
N THR A 253 2.12 -11.06 -6.81
CA THR A 253 3.24 -10.41 -6.08
C THR A 253 3.08 -8.89 -5.94
N SER A 254 1.96 -8.32 -6.38
CA SER A 254 1.71 -6.87 -6.40
C SER A 254 2.59 -6.09 -7.38
N ASP A 255 3.22 -6.70 -8.38
CA ASP A 255 4.19 -6.03 -9.26
C ASP A 255 3.59 -5.66 -10.62
N LYS A 256 2.70 -6.50 -11.17
CA LYS A 256 2.23 -6.41 -12.56
C LYS A 256 1.41 -5.14 -12.83
N PHE A 257 0.67 -4.66 -11.84
CA PHE A 257 -0.08 -3.40 -11.95
C PHE A 257 0.76 -2.14 -11.70
N ARG A 258 1.99 -2.28 -11.19
CA ARG A 258 2.87 -1.14 -10.88
C ARG A 258 3.96 -0.92 -11.91
N TYR A 259 4.54 -2.00 -12.42
CA TYR A 259 5.72 -1.95 -13.25
C TYR A 259 5.47 -2.59 -14.61
N PRO A 260 6.08 -2.08 -15.70
CA PRO A 260 5.96 -2.69 -17.01
C PRO A 260 6.73 -4.03 -17.12
N THR A 261 7.71 -4.25 -16.24
CA THR A 261 8.57 -5.43 -16.23
C THR A 261 8.80 -5.97 -14.84
N ASP A 262 9.10 -7.26 -14.74
CA ASP A 262 9.57 -7.87 -13.50
C ASP A 262 11.01 -7.41 -13.15
N LYS A 263 11.52 -7.87 -12.00
CA LYS A 263 12.88 -7.59 -11.52
C LYS A 263 14.01 -8.10 -12.44
N PHE A 264 13.68 -8.86 -13.47
CA PHE A 264 14.59 -9.36 -14.49
C PHE A 264 14.40 -8.66 -15.84
N LEU A 265 13.68 -7.54 -15.88
CA LEU A 265 13.34 -6.78 -17.08
C LEU A 265 12.49 -7.56 -18.09
N LYS A 266 11.80 -8.61 -17.65
CA LYS A 266 10.87 -9.33 -18.51
C LYS A 266 9.53 -8.61 -18.47
N LEU A 267 9.04 -8.21 -19.65
CA LEU A 267 7.71 -7.60 -19.80
C LEU A 267 6.63 -8.50 -19.21
N HIS A 268 5.75 -7.90 -18.41
CA HIS A 268 4.60 -8.61 -17.87
C HIS A 268 3.56 -8.89 -18.96
N PHE A 269 3.33 -7.92 -19.84
CA PHE A 269 2.43 -8.04 -20.99
C PHE A 269 3.28 -8.13 -22.27
N LYS A 270 3.43 -9.34 -22.82
CA LYS A 270 4.22 -9.58 -24.04
C LYS A 270 3.45 -9.36 -25.33
N LYS A 271 2.12 -9.29 -25.22
CA LYS A 271 1.18 -9.09 -26.31
C LYS A 271 0.16 -8.06 -25.85
N GLU A 272 -0.49 -7.40 -26.80
CA GLU A 272 -1.63 -6.54 -26.51
C GLU A 272 -2.72 -7.39 -25.83
N GLU A 273 -3.13 -6.95 -24.64
CA GLU A 273 -4.26 -7.50 -23.90
C GLU A 273 -5.29 -6.38 -23.77
N ARG A 274 -6.57 -6.71 -23.94
CA ARG A 274 -7.67 -5.76 -23.79
C ARG A 274 -8.55 -6.19 -22.64
N PHE A 275 -8.80 -5.25 -21.75
CA PHE A 275 -9.63 -5.45 -20.57
C PHE A 275 -10.87 -4.56 -20.68
N ASP A 276 -12.00 -5.12 -20.28
CA ASP A 276 -13.19 -4.32 -20.02
C ASP A 276 -13.02 -3.65 -18.64
N ILE A 277 -12.75 -2.35 -18.66
CA ILE A 277 -12.47 -1.55 -17.46
C ILE A 277 -13.63 -1.62 -16.47
N GLN A 278 -14.87 -1.63 -16.96
CA GLN A 278 -16.06 -1.68 -16.12
C GLN A 278 -16.17 -3.04 -15.42
N ILE A 279 -15.96 -4.13 -16.15
CA ILE A 279 -15.97 -5.48 -15.56
C ILE A 279 -14.84 -5.63 -14.54
N VAL A 280 -13.64 -5.11 -14.81
CA VAL A 280 -12.52 -5.14 -13.87
C VAL A 280 -12.82 -4.34 -12.61
N ALA A 281 -13.39 -3.14 -12.73
CA ALA A 281 -13.78 -2.34 -11.58
C ALA A 281 -14.86 -3.05 -10.74
N PHE A 282 -15.88 -3.62 -11.38
CA PHE A 282 -16.93 -4.38 -10.69
C PHE A 282 -16.38 -5.62 -9.98
N PHE A 283 -15.48 -6.37 -10.61
CA PHE A 283 -14.79 -7.49 -9.98
C PHE A 283 -14.12 -7.09 -8.66
N PHE A 284 -13.40 -5.97 -8.64
CA PHE A 284 -12.74 -5.48 -7.44
C PHE A 284 -13.73 -4.95 -6.40
N CYS A 285 -14.77 -4.24 -6.82
CA CYS A 285 -15.82 -3.75 -5.92
C CYS A 285 -16.58 -4.90 -5.25
N GLU A 286 -16.99 -5.93 -6.00
CA GLU A 286 -17.68 -7.11 -5.44
C GLU A 286 -16.81 -7.82 -4.41
N LEU A 287 -15.54 -8.07 -4.72
CA LEU A 287 -14.61 -8.70 -3.79
C LEU A 287 -14.37 -7.82 -2.54
N GLY A 288 -14.24 -6.50 -2.72
CA GLY A 288 -14.13 -5.55 -1.63
C GLY A 288 -15.35 -5.55 -0.72
N SER A 289 -16.56 -5.48 -1.29
CA SER A 289 -17.82 -5.51 -0.55
C SER A 289 -18.02 -6.82 0.21
N PHE A 290 -17.61 -7.95 -0.36
CA PHE A 290 -17.63 -9.23 0.34
C PHE A 290 -16.73 -9.20 1.59
N LEU A 291 -15.47 -8.76 1.44
CA LEU A 291 -14.53 -8.72 2.56
C LEU A 291 -14.94 -7.71 3.64
N ASP A 292 -15.50 -6.56 3.25
CA ASP A 292 -16.07 -5.58 4.18
C ASP A 292 -17.22 -6.19 5.01
N GLY A 293 -18.16 -6.87 4.33
CA GLY A 293 -19.25 -7.57 5.01
C GLY A 293 -18.77 -8.66 5.98
N VAL A 294 -17.77 -9.45 5.57
CA VAL A 294 -17.12 -10.44 6.45
C VAL A 294 -16.51 -9.77 7.67
N CYS A 295 -15.76 -8.68 7.48
CA CYS A 295 -15.11 -7.97 8.57
C CYS A 295 -16.14 -7.44 9.58
N MET A 296 -17.21 -6.79 9.09
CA MET A 296 -18.29 -6.28 9.95
C MET A 296 -18.99 -7.41 10.73
N GLN A 297 -19.26 -8.54 10.07
CA GLN A 297 -19.91 -9.68 10.70
C GLN A 297 -19.04 -10.31 11.79
N MET A 298 -17.75 -10.54 11.50
CA MET A 298 -16.83 -11.12 12.48
C MET A 298 -16.63 -10.17 13.66
N ALA A 299 -16.45 -8.87 13.42
CA ALA A 299 -16.32 -7.86 14.47
C ALA A 299 -17.53 -7.88 15.42
N TYR A 300 -18.75 -7.91 14.87
CA TYR A 300 -19.97 -7.99 15.66
C TYR A 300 -20.05 -9.27 16.51
N GLN A 301 -19.73 -10.42 15.92
CA GLN A 301 -19.75 -11.71 16.63
C GLN A 301 -18.67 -11.77 17.73
N ASN A 302 -17.48 -11.24 17.46
CA ASN A 302 -16.37 -11.15 18.41
C ASN A 302 -16.72 -10.24 19.60
N ASP A 303 -17.40 -9.12 19.36
CA ASP A 303 -17.84 -8.22 20.44
C ASP A 303 -18.89 -8.89 21.34
N ILE A 304 -19.88 -9.59 20.77
CA ILE A 304 -20.87 -10.38 21.54
C ILE A 304 -20.18 -11.44 22.41
N GLN A 305 -19.23 -12.18 21.82
CA GLN A 305 -18.50 -13.24 22.54
C GLN A 305 -17.68 -12.65 23.70
N ALA A 306 -17.03 -11.50 23.49
CA ALA A 306 -16.26 -10.81 24.51
C ALA A 306 -17.15 -10.30 25.67
N GLU A 307 -18.34 -9.78 25.36
CA GLU A 307 -19.34 -9.38 26.36
C GLU A 307 -19.79 -10.57 27.20
N TYR A 308 -20.18 -11.68 26.56
CA TYR A 308 -20.59 -12.90 27.24
C TYR A 308 -19.48 -13.44 28.16
N GLU A 309 -18.23 -13.49 27.70
CA GLU A 309 -17.09 -13.91 28.52
C GLU A 309 -16.80 -12.96 29.69
N SER A 310 -17.04 -11.67 29.52
CA SER A 310 -16.90 -10.67 30.59
C SER A 310 -17.96 -10.89 31.68
N GLU A 311 -19.22 -11.06 31.28
CA GLU A 311 -20.33 -11.36 32.18
C GLU A 311 -20.10 -12.68 32.92
N MET A 312 -19.73 -13.75 32.21
CA MET A 312 -19.42 -15.04 32.82
C MET A 312 -18.29 -14.93 33.86
N ARG A 313 -17.22 -14.18 33.55
CA ARG A 313 -16.13 -13.92 34.51
C ARG A 313 -16.57 -13.13 35.74
N SER A 314 -17.62 -12.31 35.63
CA SER A 314 -18.15 -11.55 36.77
C SER A 314 -18.87 -12.44 37.80
N TYR A 315 -19.45 -13.57 37.36
CA TYR A 315 -20.11 -14.53 38.26
C TYR A 315 -19.15 -15.41 39.07
N TYR A 316 -17.87 -15.50 38.66
CA TYR A 316 -16.85 -16.31 39.33
C TYR A 316 -15.82 -15.48 40.13
N LYS A 317 -16.07 -14.18 40.33
CA LYS A 317 -15.28 -13.30 41.22
C LYS A 317 -15.96 -13.13 42.57
#